data_AF-A0A061GCB7-F1
#
_entry.id   AF-A0A061GCB7-F1
#
_cell.length_a   1.000
_cell.length_b   1.000
_cell.length_c   1.000
_cell.angle_alpha   90.00
_cell.angle_beta   90.00
_cell.angle_gamma   90.00
#
_symmetry.space_group_name_H-M   'P 1'
#
loop_
_entity.id
_entity.type
_entity.pdbx_description
1 polymer ?
#
loop_
_entity_poly.entity_id
_entity_poly.type
_entity_poly.pdbx_seq_one_letter_code
_entity_poly.pdbx_strand_id
1 'polypeptide(L)'
;MSPFPSDLITDILCRLPVKTLLRFRCVSKPWGSLIDDSDFVKLHLHQSLKTNTNVKLFLDNCVENNSKAYAVDFDSLCNLVQFPRPFTAEANKYQSRIFGSCNGLLAVYHRQKGIALWNPSTRKCHYLPTLSDDINMDPDILLGCGYDKNTILGFGYDVSGNDYKVVNMLRSKTQNCFKVMVYSLKANSWKRIKDCPCDIFTNYNDGACVNGSLHWVEDEIGEFFGGKVIFALDFGTEEYYEVLEVDISFRQKKCGVEDHINLWVMKEYGAKESWIELLYLSRDEWLTNIFHSRAVAYSKSDEKILLDEGRGCQPVWFNLENETRETLCIPGAPRCQRFSTMIYVESLVSVY
;
A
#
# COMPACT_ATOMS: atom_id res chain seq x y z
N MET A 1 34.95 15.64 -31.33
CA MET A 1 34.42 14.58 -30.44
C MET A 1 33.09 14.15 -31.02
N SER A 2 32.94 12.89 -31.44
CA SER A 2 31.65 12.37 -31.87
C SER A 2 30.69 12.39 -30.66
N PRO A 3 29.49 12.96 -30.76
CA PRO A 3 28.54 12.94 -29.66
C PRO A 3 28.21 11.48 -29.33
N PHE A 4 28.25 11.14 -28.04
CA PHE A 4 27.72 9.86 -27.57
C PHE A 4 26.24 9.75 -28.00
N PRO A 5 25.79 8.63 -28.58
CA PRO A 5 24.39 8.43 -28.93
C PRO A 5 23.47 8.69 -27.73
N SER A 6 22.40 9.48 -27.92
CA SER A 6 21.41 9.80 -26.87
C SER A 6 20.84 8.55 -26.21
N ASP A 7 20.67 7.50 -27.00
CA ASP A 7 20.05 6.25 -26.58
C ASP A 7 20.95 5.49 -25.60
N LEU A 8 22.28 5.55 -25.81
CA LEU A 8 23.24 4.97 -24.88
C LEU A 8 23.29 5.74 -23.57
N ILE A 9 23.21 7.07 -23.62
CA ILE A 9 23.13 7.89 -22.39
C ILE A 9 21.85 7.52 -21.63
N THR A 10 20.73 7.41 -22.32
CA THR A 10 19.44 7.03 -21.76
C THR A 10 19.50 5.66 -21.09
N ASP A 11 20.04 4.65 -21.76
CA ASP A 11 20.21 3.29 -21.18
C ASP A 11 21.12 3.29 -19.95
N ILE A 12 22.23 4.03 -19.99
CA ILE A 12 23.15 4.15 -18.84
C ILE A 12 22.43 4.79 -17.66
N LEU A 13 21.76 5.93 -17.87
CA LEU A 13 21.05 6.66 -16.81
C LEU A 13 19.87 5.84 -16.26
N CYS A 14 19.16 5.10 -17.11
CA CYS A 14 18.02 4.28 -16.71
C CYS A 14 18.38 3.20 -15.67
N ARG A 15 19.66 2.78 -15.61
CA ARG A 15 20.14 1.77 -14.66
C ARG A 15 20.66 2.34 -13.34
N LEU A 16 20.70 3.67 -13.21
CA LEU A 16 21.25 4.32 -12.02
C LEU A 16 20.22 4.45 -10.89
N PRO A 17 20.66 4.47 -9.62
CA PRO A 17 19.78 4.78 -8.51
C PRO A 17 19.17 6.17 -8.61
N VAL A 18 17.94 6.34 -8.12
CA VAL A 18 17.20 7.61 -8.17
C VAL A 18 17.98 8.75 -7.53
N LYS A 19 18.62 8.50 -6.38
CA LYS A 19 19.47 9.49 -5.70
C LYS A 19 20.63 10.00 -6.58
N THR A 20 21.20 9.13 -7.41
CA THR A 20 22.27 9.48 -8.35
C THR A 20 21.70 10.34 -9.49
N LEU A 21 20.56 9.95 -10.05
CA LEU A 21 19.88 10.69 -11.11
C LEU A 21 19.49 12.11 -10.66
N LEU A 22 18.96 12.26 -9.44
CA LEU A 22 18.65 13.57 -8.87
C LEU A 22 19.88 14.49 -8.78
N ARG A 23 21.08 13.94 -8.51
CA ARG A 23 22.34 14.71 -8.53
C ARG A 23 22.77 15.03 -9.96
N PHE A 24 22.54 14.11 -10.89
CA PHE A 24 22.95 14.23 -12.29
C PHE A 24 22.14 15.27 -13.07
N ARG A 25 20.97 15.67 -12.59
CA ARG A 25 20.24 16.85 -13.09
C ARG A 25 21.10 18.11 -13.16
N CYS A 26 22.06 18.26 -12.23
CA CYS A 26 22.94 19.43 -12.16
C CYS A 26 24.20 19.33 -13.03
N VAL A 27 24.43 18.20 -13.72
CA VAL A 27 25.65 17.99 -14.54
C VAL A 27 25.60 18.80 -15.83
N SER A 28 24.44 18.83 -16.51
CA SER A 28 24.22 19.63 -17.71
C SER A 28 22.72 19.83 -17.97
N LYS A 29 22.36 20.87 -18.75
CA LYS A 29 20.95 21.10 -19.14
C LYS A 29 20.33 19.92 -19.90
N PRO A 30 21.02 19.27 -20.87
CA PRO A 30 20.47 18.10 -21.54
C PRO A 30 20.20 16.92 -20.59
N TRP A 31 21.08 16.68 -19.61
CA TRP A 31 20.89 15.61 -18.63
C TRP A 31 19.74 15.91 -17.69
N GLY A 32 19.62 17.14 -17.20
CA GLY A 32 18.46 17.58 -16.43
C GLY A 32 17.15 17.38 -17.20
N SER A 33 17.10 17.85 -18.45
CA SER A 33 15.91 17.71 -19.31
C SER A 33 15.54 16.25 -19.58
N LEU A 34 16.52 15.37 -19.81
CA LEU A 34 16.27 13.94 -20.02
C LEU A 34 15.75 13.26 -18.75
N ILE A 35 16.31 13.59 -17.59
CA ILE A 35 15.90 12.98 -16.31
C ILE A 35 14.51 13.47 -15.86
N ASP A 36 14.12 14.67 -16.27
CA ASP A 36 12.80 15.26 -16.01
C ASP A 36 11.74 14.88 -17.05
N ASP A 37 12.15 14.26 -18.15
CA ASP A 37 11.25 13.79 -19.21
C ASP A 37 10.34 12.66 -18.72
N SER A 38 9.04 12.74 -19.07
CA SER A 38 8.05 11.79 -18.59
C SER A 38 8.28 10.37 -19.09
N ASP A 39 8.80 10.21 -20.31
CA ASP A 39 9.06 8.88 -20.88
C ASP A 39 10.29 8.26 -20.23
N PHE A 40 11.33 9.05 -19.96
CA PHE A 40 12.47 8.59 -19.15
C PHE A 40 12.03 8.15 -17.75
N VAL A 41 11.20 8.94 -17.07
CA VAL A 41 10.70 8.59 -15.72
C VAL A 41 9.91 7.28 -15.74
N LYS A 42 9.02 7.09 -16.72
CA LYS A 42 8.29 5.83 -16.90
C LYS A 42 9.22 4.66 -17.20
N LEU A 43 10.19 4.86 -18.08
CA LEU A 43 11.18 3.85 -18.45
C LEU A 43 12.02 3.42 -17.26
N HIS A 44 12.54 4.37 -16.48
CA HIS A 44 13.33 4.13 -15.27
C HIS A 44 12.54 3.37 -14.20
N LEU A 45 11.28 3.76 -13.99
CA LEU A 45 10.39 3.06 -13.05
C LEU A 45 10.09 1.64 -13.52
N HIS A 46 9.74 1.46 -14.80
CA HIS A 46 9.47 0.14 -15.37
C HIS A 46 10.70 -0.77 -15.27
N GLN A 47 11.89 -0.24 -15.57
CA GLN A 47 13.15 -0.96 -15.40
C GLN A 47 13.35 -1.36 -13.93
N SER A 48 13.11 -0.45 -12.98
CA SER A 48 13.25 -0.72 -11.54
C SER A 48 12.32 -1.83 -11.06
N LEU A 49 11.06 -1.82 -11.50
CA LEU A 49 10.08 -2.87 -11.21
C LEU A 49 10.48 -4.21 -11.85
N LYS A 50 10.94 -4.19 -13.10
CA LYS A 50 11.34 -5.39 -13.83
C LYS A 50 12.58 -6.06 -13.25
N THR A 51 13.55 -5.28 -12.77
CA THR A 51 14.81 -5.82 -12.22
C THR A 51 14.84 -5.88 -10.69
N ASN A 52 13.73 -5.57 -10.01
CA ASN A 52 13.66 -5.45 -8.55
C ASN A 52 14.79 -4.59 -7.96
N THR A 53 15.15 -3.51 -8.64
CA THR A 53 16.14 -2.54 -8.17
C THR A 53 15.45 -1.32 -7.58
N ASN A 54 16.14 -0.55 -6.75
CA ASN A 54 15.57 0.61 -6.07
C ASN A 54 14.41 0.27 -5.12
N VAL A 55 14.27 -1.00 -4.73
CA VAL A 55 13.25 -1.46 -3.80
C VAL A 55 13.69 -1.22 -2.36
N LYS A 56 12.82 -0.56 -1.59
CA LYS A 56 13.00 -0.26 -0.18
C LYS A 56 11.88 -0.91 0.63
N LEU A 57 12.22 -1.30 1.85
CA LEU A 57 11.24 -1.50 2.90
C LEU A 57 10.99 -0.16 3.59
N PHE A 58 9.77 0.34 3.47
CA PHE A 58 9.33 1.54 4.14
C PHE A 58 8.76 1.19 5.51
N LEU A 59 9.13 1.97 6.53
CA LEU A 59 8.75 1.78 7.93
C LEU A 59 7.97 3.01 8.39
N ASP A 60 6.67 2.86 8.60
CA ASP A 60 5.80 3.89 9.14
C ASP A 60 5.59 3.65 10.65
N ASN A 61 6.09 4.56 11.48
CA ASN A 61 5.77 4.56 12.91
C ASN A 61 4.44 5.27 13.10
N CYS A 62 3.39 4.47 13.21
CA CYS A 62 2.01 4.92 13.19
C CYS A 62 1.38 5.00 14.61
N VAL A 63 2.17 4.67 15.64
CA VAL A 63 1.74 4.49 17.04
C VAL A 63 2.29 5.60 17.96
N GLU A 64 3.38 6.26 17.57
CA GLU A 64 4.01 7.34 18.35
C GLU A 64 3.83 8.71 17.68
N ASN A 65 4.04 9.79 18.43
CA ASN A 65 4.17 11.14 17.90
C ASN A 65 5.49 11.30 17.15
N ASN A 66 5.66 10.55 16.06
CA ASN A 66 6.86 10.58 15.25
C ASN A 66 6.57 11.31 13.95
N SER A 67 7.22 12.47 13.76
CA SER A 67 7.18 13.24 12.52
C SER A 67 8.03 12.62 11.40
N LYS A 68 8.59 11.43 11.62
CA LYS A 68 9.54 10.78 10.75
C LYS A 68 9.03 9.42 10.30
N ALA A 69 9.34 9.09 9.05
CA ALA A 69 9.28 7.75 8.53
C ALA A 69 10.69 7.31 8.10
N TYR A 70 10.88 6.01 7.93
CA TYR A 70 12.17 5.45 7.56
C TYR A 70 12.05 4.56 6.33
N ALA A 71 13.12 4.43 5.57
CA ALA A 71 13.23 3.44 4.52
C ALA A 71 14.59 2.78 4.58
N VAL A 72 14.65 1.49 4.25
CA VAL A 72 15.88 0.70 4.22
C VAL A 72 15.93 -0.09 2.91
N ASP A 73 17.11 -0.43 2.41
CA ASP A 73 17.23 -1.34 1.26
C ASP A 73 16.55 -2.66 1.59
N PHE A 74 15.62 -3.12 0.75
CA PHE A 74 14.82 -4.30 1.09
C PHE A 74 15.67 -5.58 1.15
N ASP A 75 16.52 -5.80 0.14
CA ASP A 75 17.35 -7.01 0.05
C ASP A 75 18.41 -7.13 1.16
N SER A 76 19.06 -6.01 1.51
CA SER A 76 20.21 -6.01 2.43
C SER A 76 19.86 -5.56 3.84
N LEU A 77 18.68 -4.96 4.03
CA LEU A 77 18.26 -4.30 5.27
C LEU A 77 19.30 -3.29 5.80
N CYS A 78 20.09 -2.74 4.88
CA CYS A 78 21.12 -1.73 5.13
C CYS A 78 20.69 -0.36 4.59
N ASN A 79 21.51 0.67 4.89
CA ASN A 79 21.31 2.04 4.39
C ASN A 79 19.98 2.65 4.83
N LEU A 80 19.70 2.59 6.13
CA LEU A 80 18.53 3.24 6.72
C LEU A 80 18.56 4.75 6.43
N VAL A 81 17.49 5.24 5.82
CA VAL A 81 17.27 6.66 5.51
C VAL A 81 16.04 7.14 6.27
N GLN A 82 16.12 8.35 6.81
CA GLN A 82 15.02 9.01 7.49
C GLN A 82 14.38 10.08 6.58
N PHE A 83 13.06 10.15 6.61
CA PHE A 83 12.27 11.13 5.87
C PHE A 83 11.31 11.89 6.80
N PRO A 84 11.09 13.20 6.57
CA PRO A 84 10.00 13.93 7.22
C PRO A 84 8.66 13.47 6.64
N ARG A 85 7.68 13.20 7.50
CA ARG A 85 6.32 12.86 7.04
C ARG A 85 5.62 14.09 6.46
N PRO A 86 4.68 13.90 5.51
CA PRO A 86 3.91 15.02 4.92
C PRO A 86 3.09 15.84 5.93
N PHE A 87 2.68 15.24 7.05
CA PHE A 87 1.89 15.89 8.10
C PHE A 87 2.67 15.88 9.42
N THR A 88 2.93 17.06 10.00
CA THR A 88 3.68 17.21 11.26
C THR A 88 2.79 17.02 12.48
N ALA A 89 3.36 16.41 13.53
CA ALA A 89 2.66 16.04 14.76
C ALA A 89 2.89 17.08 15.86
N GLU A 90 1.90 17.93 16.15
CA GLU A 90 1.91 18.68 17.42
C GLU A 90 1.21 17.91 18.56
N ALA A 91 0.34 16.92 18.29
CA ALA A 91 -0.26 16.07 19.35
C ALA A 91 -0.97 14.78 18.84
N ASN A 92 -0.45 14.08 17.82
CA ASN A 92 -1.28 13.20 16.98
C ASN A 92 -0.92 11.70 17.02
N LYS A 93 -0.97 11.07 18.20
CA LYS A 93 -0.96 9.60 18.26
C LYS A 93 -2.17 9.08 17.46
N TYR A 94 -1.96 8.10 16.59
CA TYR A 94 -3.03 7.39 15.88
C TYR A 94 -3.85 8.17 14.85
N GLN A 95 -3.40 9.35 14.39
CA GLN A 95 -4.16 10.15 13.43
C GLN A 95 -3.63 10.12 12.00
N SER A 96 -2.46 9.52 11.76
CA SER A 96 -1.86 9.42 10.44
C SER A 96 -1.29 8.04 10.16
N ARG A 97 -1.47 7.59 8.92
CA ARG A 97 -1.00 6.30 8.44
C ARG A 97 -0.68 6.37 6.95
N ILE A 98 0.30 5.61 6.52
CA ILE A 98 0.50 5.29 5.11
C ILE A 98 -0.42 4.13 4.76
N PHE A 99 -1.26 4.29 3.75
CA PHE A 99 -2.29 3.32 3.39
C PHE A 99 -2.04 2.63 2.04
N GLY A 100 -1.06 3.11 1.27
CA GLY A 100 -0.73 2.48 -0.01
C GLY A 100 0.58 2.96 -0.60
N SER A 101 1.16 2.11 -1.44
CA SER A 101 2.35 2.35 -2.24
C SER A 101 2.05 1.87 -3.64
N CYS A 102 2.30 2.70 -4.64
CA CYS A 102 2.06 2.35 -6.03
C CYS A 102 3.04 3.09 -6.92
N ASN A 103 3.74 2.37 -7.80
CA ASN A 103 4.57 2.93 -8.87
C ASN A 103 5.48 4.07 -8.38
N GLY A 104 6.07 3.88 -7.20
CA GLY A 104 7.01 4.80 -6.57
C GLY A 104 6.44 6.07 -5.94
N LEU A 105 5.13 6.10 -5.67
CA LEU A 105 4.48 7.06 -4.79
C LEU A 105 3.91 6.34 -3.56
N LEU A 106 3.80 7.08 -2.46
CA LEU A 106 3.13 6.66 -1.23
C LEU A 106 1.88 7.52 -1.01
N ALA A 107 0.80 6.92 -0.52
CA ALA A 107 -0.39 7.64 -0.11
C ALA A 107 -0.48 7.70 1.42
N VAL A 108 -0.59 8.91 1.94
CA VAL A 108 -0.57 9.21 3.37
C VAL A 108 -1.88 9.86 3.77
N TYR A 109 -2.55 9.29 4.76
CA TYR A 109 -3.75 9.86 5.35
C TYR A 109 -3.42 10.53 6.68
N HIS A 110 -4.09 11.65 6.95
CA HIS A 110 -4.16 12.26 8.26
C HIS A 110 -5.57 12.74 8.54
N ARG A 111 -6.17 12.26 9.64
CA ARG A 111 -7.58 12.50 10.00
C ARG A 111 -8.04 13.96 9.89
N GLN A 112 -7.24 14.89 10.41
CA GLN A 112 -7.57 16.33 10.38
C GLN A 112 -6.99 17.12 9.21
N LYS A 113 -6.04 16.54 8.46
CA LYS A 113 -5.26 17.27 7.44
C LYS A 113 -5.53 16.76 6.03
N GLY A 114 -6.30 15.68 5.89
CA GLY A 114 -6.67 15.09 4.61
C GLY A 114 -5.66 14.06 4.14
N ILE A 115 -5.53 13.93 2.82
CA ILE A 115 -4.69 12.94 2.16
C ILE A 115 -3.58 13.66 1.41
N ALA A 116 -2.39 13.05 1.37
CA ALA A 116 -1.28 13.50 0.55
C ALA A 116 -0.69 12.32 -0.25
N LEU A 117 -0.38 12.57 -1.52
CA LEU A 117 0.53 11.72 -2.29
C LEU A 117 1.96 12.20 -2.08
N TRP A 118 2.85 11.27 -1.83
CA TRP A 118 4.21 11.56 -1.40
C TRP A 118 5.21 10.77 -2.23
N ASN A 119 6.21 11.47 -2.78
CA ASN A 119 7.41 10.84 -3.29
C ASN A 119 8.58 11.12 -2.32
N PRO A 120 8.93 10.15 -1.44
CA PRO A 120 10.08 10.29 -0.54
C PRO A 120 11.40 10.58 -1.26
N SER A 121 11.62 9.98 -2.43
CA SER A 121 12.88 10.09 -3.18
C SER A 121 13.09 11.51 -3.75
N THR A 122 12.02 12.15 -4.24
CA THR A 122 12.06 13.56 -4.69
C THR A 122 11.75 14.56 -3.58
N ARG A 123 11.31 14.09 -2.42
CA ARG A 123 10.87 14.89 -1.25
C ARG A 123 9.68 15.82 -1.56
N LYS A 124 8.90 15.51 -2.59
CA LYS A 124 7.71 16.29 -2.97
C LYS A 124 6.43 15.62 -2.44
N CYS A 125 5.48 16.43 -2.02
CA CYS A 125 4.15 16.00 -1.60
C CYS A 125 3.10 16.79 -2.37
N HIS A 126 2.04 16.12 -2.80
CA HIS A 126 0.84 16.74 -3.32
C HIS A 126 -0.30 16.50 -2.34
N TYR A 127 -0.85 17.57 -1.79
CA TYR A 127 -1.93 17.52 -0.83
C TYR A 127 -3.25 17.56 -1.57
N LEU A 128 -4.09 16.55 -1.35
CA LEU A 128 -5.36 16.43 -2.05
C LEU A 128 -6.33 17.51 -1.54
N PRO A 129 -7.19 18.05 -2.42
CA PRO A 129 -8.28 18.90 -1.97
C PRO A 129 -9.15 18.15 -0.96
N THR A 130 -9.70 18.88 0.00
CA THR A 130 -10.72 18.32 0.90
C THR A 130 -11.92 17.86 0.08
N LEU A 131 -12.58 16.79 0.53
CA LEU A 131 -13.88 16.44 -0.01
C LEU A 131 -14.82 17.65 0.11
N SER A 132 -15.72 17.83 -0.87
CA SER A 132 -16.64 18.96 -0.88
C SER A 132 -17.49 19.02 0.39
N ASP A 133 -17.90 20.23 0.76
CA ASP A 133 -18.74 20.45 1.93
C ASP A 133 -20.04 19.64 1.86
N ASP A 134 -20.60 19.44 0.66
CA ASP A 134 -21.80 18.63 0.44
C ASP A 134 -21.65 17.18 0.98
N ILE A 135 -20.46 16.60 0.83
CA ILE A 135 -20.17 15.24 1.33
C ILE A 135 -19.90 15.28 2.83
N ASN A 136 -19.11 16.25 3.30
CA ASN A 136 -18.79 16.35 4.73
C ASN A 136 -20.02 16.68 5.59
N MET A 137 -21.02 17.35 5.00
CA MET A 137 -22.30 17.69 5.63
C MET A 137 -23.39 16.65 5.38
N ASP A 138 -23.09 15.57 4.63
CA ASP A 138 -24.04 14.50 4.40
C ASP A 138 -24.39 13.84 5.74
N PRO A 139 -25.64 13.97 6.22
CA PRO A 139 -26.03 13.52 7.55
C PRO A 139 -25.90 12.00 7.69
N ASP A 140 -25.89 11.26 6.59
CA ASP A 140 -25.79 9.82 6.55
C ASP A 140 -24.34 9.32 6.57
N ILE A 141 -23.32 10.17 6.64
CA ILE A 141 -21.92 9.70 6.79
C ILE A 141 -21.54 9.54 8.26
N LEU A 142 -21.04 8.35 8.62
CA LEU A 142 -20.56 8.04 9.96
C LEU A 142 -19.10 8.48 10.15
N LEU A 143 -18.89 9.72 10.58
CA LEU A 143 -17.56 10.20 10.96
C LEU A 143 -17.03 9.43 12.17
N GLY A 144 -15.92 8.71 12.00
CA GLY A 144 -15.33 7.87 13.04
C GLY A 144 -14.58 8.64 14.12
N CYS A 145 -14.30 7.95 15.24
CA CYS A 145 -13.36 8.38 16.29
C CYS A 145 -12.17 7.40 16.40
N GLY A 146 -10.95 7.92 16.62
CA GLY A 146 -9.72 7.11 16.71
C GLY A 146 -9.01 6.89 15.36
N TYR A 147 -8.21 5.81 15.24
CA TYR A 147 -7.84 5.24 13.93
C TYR A 147 -9.16 4.97 13.21
N ASP A 148 -9.37 5.66 12.10
CA ASP A 148 -10.69 5.93 11.53
C ASP A 148 -11.43 4.66 11.07
N LYS A 149 -12.15 4.02 12.01
CA LYS A 149 -12.93 2.78 11.79
C LYS A 149 -14.10 2.94 10.83
N ASN A 150 -14.26 4.07 10.15
CA ASN A 150 -15.36 4.28 9.21
C ASN A 150 -14.88 4.73 7.84
N THR A 151 -13.56 4.80 7.66
CA THR A 151 -12.93 5.24 6.42
C THR A 151 -12.01 4.15 5.90
N ILE A 152 -12.34 3.63 4.72
CA ILE A 152 -11.49 2.70 3.98
C ILE A 152 -10.83 3.46 2.84
N LEU A 153 -9.53 3.28 2.70
CA LEU A 153 -8.74 3.97 1.69
C LEU A 153 -8.19 2.96 0.69
N GLY A 154 -7.90 3.43 -0.51
CA GLY A 154 -7.18 2.65 -1.51
C GLY A 154 -6.35 3.57 -2.38
N PHE A 155 -5.20 3.09 -2.83
CA PHE A 155 -4.32 3.85 -3.71
C PHE A 155 -3.73 2.95 -4.78
N GLY A 156 -3.75 3.43 -6.02
CA GLY A 156 -3.12 2.72 -7.11
C GLY A 156 -3.04 3.50 -8.40
N TYR A 157 -2.71 2.79 -9.48
CA TYR A 157 -2.47 3.36 -10.79
C TYR A 157 -3.43 2.75 -11.82
N ASP A 158 -4.20 3.62 -12.45
CA ASP A 158 -5.03 3.32 -13.61
C ASP A 158 -4.12 3.26 -14.84
N VAL A 159 -3.84 2.04 -15.31
CA VAL A 159 -2.99 1.81 -16.49
C VAL A 159 -3.66 2.37 -17.75
N SER A 160 -4.99 2.21 -17.86
CA SER A 160 -5.76 2.64 -19.02
C SER A 160 -5.86 4.17 -19.11
N GLY A 161 -6.11 4.81 -17.96
CA GLY A 161 -6.16 6.28 -17.84
C GLY A 161 -4.80 6.97 -17.77
N ASN A 162 -3.72 6.21 -17.56
CA ASN A 162 -2.39 6.70 -17.21
C ASN A 162 -2.47 7.73 -16.08
N ASP A 163 -3.04 7.31 -14.95
CA ASP A 163 -3.36 8.20 -13.83
C ASP A 163 -3.21 7.49 -12.48
N TYR A 164 -2.83 8.26 -11.46
CA TYR A 164 -2.88 7.79 -10.08
C TYR A 164 -4.25 8.10 -9.50
N LYS A 165 -4.87 7.09 -8.89
CA LYS A 165 -6.18 7.23 -8.27
C LYS A 165 -6.13 6.91 -6.78
N VAL A 166 -6.87 7.69 -6.00
CA VAL A 166 -7.12 7.44 -4.57
C VAL A 166 -8.60 7.18 -4.38
N VAL A 167 -8.92 6.12 -3.65
CA VAL A 167 -10.29 5.79 -3.26
C VAL A 167 -10.47 6.13 -1.80
N ASN A 168 -11.57 6.80 -1.49
CA ASN A 168 -12.01 7.11 -0.15
C ASN A 168 -13.45 6.62 0.02
N MET A 169 -13.61 5.59 0.83
CA MET A 169 -14.89 4.95 1.16
C MET A 169 -15.31 5.38 2.56
N LEU A 170 -16.47 6.02 2.65
CA LEU A 170 -17.03 6.56 3.89
C LEU A 170 -18.28 5.77 4.27
N ARG A 171 -18.30 5.19 5.48
CA ARG A 171 -19.40 4.34 5.94
C ARG A 171 -20.71 5.14 6.08
N SER A 172 -21.80 4.56 5.57
CA SER A 172 -23.16 5.08 5.79
C SER A 172 -23.64 4.80 7.23
N LYS A 173 -24.43 5.71 7.80
CA LYS A 173 -25.08 5.56 9.11
C LYS A 173 -26.34 4.72 9.03
N THR A 174 -27.07 4.84 7.92
CA THR A 174 -28.40 4.26 7.76
C THR A 174 -28.39 3.00 6.90
N GLN A 175 -27.39 2.84 6.04
CA GLN A 175 -27.25 1.71 5.14
C GLN A 175 -26.00 0.92 5.46
N ASN A 176 -26.03 -0.39 5.16
CA ASN A 176 -24.86 -1.23 5.28
C ASN A 176 -23.99 -1.13 4.01
N CYS A 177 -23.47 0.06 3.74
CA CYS A 177 -22.72 0.36 2.53
C CYS A 177 -21.67 1.46 2.76
N PHE A 178 -20.83 1.68 1.74
CA PHE A 178 -19.90 2.80 1.72
C PHE A 178 -20.18 3.76 0.58
N LYS A 179 -20.18 5.06 0.90
CA LYS A 179 -20.14 6.13 -0.09
C LYS A 179 -18.72 6.24 -0.62
N VAL A 180 -18.55 6.17 -1.94
CA VAL A 180 -17.22 6.01 -2.55
C VAL A 180 -16.85 7.20 -3.41
N MET A 181 -15.72 7.82 -3.04
CA MET A 181 -15.10 8.92 -3.74
C MET A 181 -13.79 8.46 -4.38
N VAL A 182 -13.60 8.80 -5.64
CA VAL A 182 -12.37 8.54 -6.38
C VAL A 182 -11.72 9.87 -6.73
N TYR A 183 -10.48 10.07 -6.29
CA TYR A 183 -9.65 11.18 -6.70
C TYR A 183 -8.80 10.76 -7.89
N SER A 184 -8.74 11.63 -8.90
CA SER A 184 -7.81 11.54 -10.03
C SER A 184 -6.70 12.56 -9.83
N LEU A 185 -5.44 12.11 -9.86
CA LEU A 185 -4.30 13.01 -9.76
C LEU A 185 -4.22 13.92 -10.99
N LYS A 186 -4.40 13.35 -12.18
CA LYS A 186 -4.38 14.07 -13.45
C LYS A 186 -5.47 15.14 -13.55
N ALA A 187 -6.69 14.85 -13.09
CA ALA A 187 -7.77 15.84 -13.06
C ALA A 187 -7.72 16.76 -11.83
N ASN A 188 -6.92 16.40 -10.82
CA ASN A 188 -6.81 17.07 -9.53
C ASN A 188 -8.18 17.30 -8.86
N SER A 189 -9.07 16.30 -8.94
CA SER A 189 -10.44 16.43 -8.44
C SER A 189 -10.99 15.12 -7.93
N TRP A 190 -11.91 15.21 -6.97
CA TRP A 190 -12.73 14.10 -6.51
C TRP A 190 -13.96 13.91 -7.39
N LYS A 191 -14.32 12.66 -7.63
CA LYS A 191 -15.53 12.22 -8.31
C LYS A 191 -16.27 11.22 -7.43
N ARG A 192 -17.59 11.38 -7.31
CA ARG A 192 -18.47 10.38 -6.70
C ARG A 192 -18.74 9.26 -7.71
N ILE A 193 -18.54 8.01 -7.30
CA ILE A 193 -18.92 6.83 -8.11
C ILE A 193 -20.07 6.08 -7.43
N LYS A 194 -20.43 4.89 -7.91
CA LYS A 194 -21.44 4.04 -7.29
C LYS A 194 -21.02 3.62 -5.87
N ASP A 195 -21.99 3.46 -4.98
CA ASP A 195 -21.77 3.03 -3.59
C ASP A 195 -21.29 1.59 -3.57
N CYS A 196 -20.39 1.28 -2.64
CA CYS A 196 -19.95 -0.09 -2.43
C CYS A 196 -21.03 -0.81 -1.60
N PRO A 197 -21.66 -1.86 -2.15
CA PRO A 197 -22.77 -2.55 -1.49
C PRO A 197 -22.32 -3.51 -0.37
N CYS A 198 -21.01 -3.74 -0.24
CA CYS A 198 -20.42 -4.71 0.67
C CYS A 198 -20.18 -4.09 2.06
N ASP A 199 -20.29 -4.91 3.12
CA ASP A 199 -19.77 -4.54 4.43
C ASP A 199 -18.34 -5.03 4.61
N ILE A 200 -17.43 -4.08 4.74
CA ILE A 200 -16.01 -4.33 4.84
C ILE A 200 -15.62 -4.02 6.26
N PHE A 201 -15.02 -4.99 6.96
CA PHE A 201 -14.52 -4.73 8.31
C PHE A 201 -13.45 -3.64 8.26
N THR A 202 -13.70 -2.53 8.92
CA THR A 202 -12.93 -1.28 8.78
C THR A 202 -11.61 -1.28 9.54
N ASN A 203 -11.29 -2.36 10.26
CA ASN A 203 -10.03 -2.45 10.99
C ASN A 203 -8.92 -2.95 10.04
N TYR A 204 -8.19 -2.00 9.43
CA TYR A 204 -6.94 -2.19 8.67
C TYR A 204 -7.06 -2.75 7.24
N ASN A 205 -8.27 -2.86 6.68
CA ASN A 205 -8.47 -3.29 5.30
C ASN A 205 -8.45 -2.10 4.34
N ASP A 206 -7.32 -1.41 4.21
CA ASP A 206 -7.12 -0.58 3.01
C ASP A 206 -6.97 -1.47 1.78
N GLY A 207 -7.39 -0.94 0.63
CA GLY A 207 -7.42 -1.70 -0.60
C GLY A 207 -6.02 -2.06 -1.08
N ALA A 208 -5.81 -3.35 -1.35
CA ALA A 208 -4.59 -3.83 -1.99
C ALA A 208 -4.69 -3.61 -3.51
N CYS A 209 -3.81 -2.77 -4.05
CA CYS A 209 -3.77 -2.52 -5.49
C CYS A 209 -3.00 -3.62 -6.21
N VAL A 210 -3.68 -4.39 -7.06
CA VAL A 210 -3.09 -5.44 -7.90
C VAL A 210 -3.70 -5.32 -9.29
N ASN A 211 -2.86 -5.38 -10.32
CA ASN A 211 -3.29 -5.39 -11.72
C ASN A 211 -4.31 -4.30 -12.12
N GLY A 212 -4.13 -3.08 -11.64
CA GLY A 212 -5.02 -1.96 -11.98
C GLY A 212 -6.34 -1.91 -11.19
N SER A 213 -6.52 -2.80 -10.22
CA SER A 213 -7.72 -2.85 -9.39
C SER A 213 -7.37 -2.85 -7.90
N LEU A 214 -8.22 -2.22 -7.09
CA LEU A 214 -8.15 -2.32 -5.64
C LEU A 214 -8.95 -3.50 -5.15
N HIS A 215 -8.40 -4.24 -4.20
CA HIS A 215 -9.00 -5.45 -3.66
C HIS A 215 -9.18 -5.33 -2.17
N TRP A 216 -10.27 -5.88 -1.68
CA TRP A 216 -10.60 -5.96 -0.26
C TRP A 216 -11.24 -7.32 0.02
N VAL A 217 -11.20 -7.71 1.28
CA VAL A 217 -11.86 -8.93 1.74
C VAL A 217 -13.16 -8.51 2.41
N GLU A 218 -14.29 -8.99 1.86
CA GLU A 218 -15.60 -8.92 2.46
C GLU A 218 -15.76 -10.01 3.53
N ASP A 219 -16.55 -9.70 4.56
CA ASP A 219 -16.96 -10.65 5.58
C ASP A 219 -18.49 -10.73 5.56
N GLU A 220 -19.05 -11.91 5.28
CA GLU A 220 -20.50 -12.07 5.28
C GLU A 220 -21.04 -11.95 6.71
N ILE A 221 -21.89 -10.96 6.96
CA ILE A 221 -22.54 -10.80 8.26
C ILE A 221 -23.67 -11.82 8.40
N GLY A 222 -23.40 -12.88 9.16
CA GLY A 222 -24.41 -13.83 9.65
C GLY A 222 -23.80 -14.83 10.61
N GLU A 223 -24.44 -15.09 11.76
CA GLU A 223 -23.91 -16.01 12.80
C GLU A 223 -23.77 -17.47 12.34
N PHE A 224 -24.18 -17.83 11.12
CA PHE A 224 -24.08 -19.19 10.62
C PHE A 224 -23.89 -19.17 9.11
N PHE A 225 -22.70 -19.61 8.67
CA PHE A 225 -22.28 -19.92 7.28
C PHE A 225 -21.94 -18.71 6.38
N GLY A 226 -20.80 -18.78 5.69
CA GLY A 226 -20.49 -17.89 4.55
C GLY A 226 -19.01 -17.70 4.28
N GLY A 227 -18.54 -17.81 3.03
CA GLY A 227 -17.12 -17.68 2.69
C GLY A 227 -16.62 -16.23 2.74
N LYS A 228 -15.29 -16.03 2.76
CA LYS A 228 -14.69 -14.70 2.54
C LYS A 228 -14.64 -14.42 1.04
N VAL A 229 -15.38 -13.40 0.59
CA VAL A 229 -15.34 -12.97 -0.82
C VAL A 229 -14.28 -11.88 -0.97
N ILE A 230 -13.43 -12.00 -1.98
CA ILE A 230 -12.55 -10.90 -2.38
C ILE A 230 -13.31 -10.10 -3.43
N PHE A 231 -13.62 -8.85 -3.13
CA PHE A 231 -14.19 -7.94 -4.12
C PHE A 231 -13.14 -6.92 -4.56
N ALA A 232 -13.32 -6.43 -5.78
CA ALA A 232 -12.41 -5.52 -6.41
C ALA A 232 -13.14 -4.33 -7.04
N LEU A 233 -12.42 -3.22 -7.14
CA LEU A 233 -12.80 -2.03 -7.90
C LEU A 233 -11.76 -1.81 -8.99
N ASP A 234 -12.17 -1.91 -10.25
CA ASP A 234 -11.32 -1.64 -11.39
C ASP A 234 -11.14 -0.12 -11.56
N PHE A 235 -9.90 0.36 -11.63
CA PHE A 235 -9.67 1.79 -11.75
C PHE A 235 -10.07 2.38 -13.11
N GLY A 236 -9.99 1.60 -14.19
CA GLY A 236 -10.24 2.12 -15.55
C GLY A 236 -11.74 2.30 -15.83
N THR A 237 -12.54 1.33 -15.40
CA THR A 237 -14.00 1.30 -15.56
C THR A 237 -14.74 1.90 -14.38
N GLU A 238 -14.12 1.96 -13.20
CA GLU A 238 -14.74 2.38 -11.94
C GLU A 238 -15.92 1.49 -11.52
N GLU A 239 -15.91 0.23 -11.95
CA GLU A 239 -16.92 -0.78 -11.65
C GLU A 239 -16.39 -1.82 -10.64
N TYR A 240 -17.33 -2.33 -9.84
CA TYR A 240 -17.05 -3.38 -8.86
C TYR A 240 -17.22 -4.77 -9.48
N TYR A 241 -16.39 -5.71 -9.07
CA TYR A 241 -16.51 -7.11 -9.44
C TYR A 241 -15.98 -8.01 -8.34
N GLU A 242 -16.52 -9.22 -8.27
CA GLU A 242 -16.01 -10.25 -7.36
C GLU A 242 -14.84 -10.96 -8.02
N VAL A 243 -13.76 -11.14 -7.26
CA VAL A 243 -12.66 -12.01 -7.66
C VAL A 243 -13.06 -13.43 -7.29
N LEU A 244 -13.27 -14.25 -8.32
CA LEU A 244 -13.83 -15.60 -8.24
C LEU A 244 -13.36 -16.37 -7.00
N GLU A 245 -14.37 -16.80 -6.24
CA GLU A 245 -14.35 -17.55 -4.99
C GLU A 245 -13.29 -18.67 -5.00
N VAL A 246 -12.30 -18.60 -4.10
CA VAL A 246 -11.79 -19.83 -3.51
C VAL A 246 -12.94 -20.33 -2.65
N ASP A 247 -13.33 -21.59 -2.79
CA ASP A 247 -14.25 -22.25 -1.86
C ASP A 247 -13.49 -22.37 -0.52
N ILE A 248 -13.32 -21.25 0.18
CA ILE A 248 -12.78 -21.17 1.54
C ILE A 248 -13.93 -21.57 2.45
N SER A 249 -14.52 -22.75 2.20
CA SER A 249 -15.53 -23.32 3.08
C SER A 249 -14.84 -23.65 4.40
N PHE A 250 -14.87 -22.67 5.29
CA PHE A 250 -14.55 -22.82 6.70
C PHE A 250 -15.48 -23.87 7.26
N ARG A 251 -15.05 -25.15 7.28
CA ARG A 251 -15.72 -26.19 8.07
C ARG A 251 -15.45 -25.87 9.54
N GLN A 252 -16.19 -24.93 10.11
CA GLN A 252 -16.25 -24.73 11.55
C GLN A 252 -16.64 -26.05 12.21
N LYS A 253 -15.71 -26.66 12.94
CA LYS A 253 -16.06 -27.57 14.03
C LYS A 253 -16.61 -26.71 15.17
N LYS A 254 -17.91 -26.88 15.44
CA LYS A 254 -18.67 -26.41 16.61
C LYS A 254 -17.83 -25.82 17.77
N CYS A 255 -18.11 -24.56 18.11
CA CYS A 255 -17.76 -23.90 19.38
C CYS A 255 -16.27 -23.79 19.75
N GLY A 256 -15.47 -23.12 18.92
CA GLY A 256 -14.17 -22.57 19.31
C GLY A 256 -13.91 -21.27 18.56
N VAL A 257 -13.27 -20.29 19.21
CA VAL A 257 -12.72 -19.10 18.55
C VAL A 257 -11.75 -19.58 17.47
N GLU A 258 -11.76 -18.98 16.28
CA GLU A 258 -10.82 -19.35 15.21
C GLU A 258 -9.38 -19.16 15.70
N ASP A 259 -8.64 -20.27 15.79
CA ASP A 259 -7.27 -20.29 16.31
C ASP A 259 -6.24 -20.55 15.20
N HIS A 260 -6.49 -20.13 13.94
CA HIS A 260 -5.51 -20.25 12.85
C HIS A 260 -5.67 -19.21 11.73
N ILE A 261 -4.62 -19.00 10.94
CA ILE A 261 -4.60 -18.22 9.68
C ILE A 261 -4.14 -19.11 8.54
N ASN A 262 -4.85 -19.06 7.43
CA ASN A 262 -4.39 -19.63 6.16
C ASN A 262 -3.96 -18.51 5.22
N LEU A 263 -2.72 -18.53 4.77
CA LEU A 263 -2.21 -17.62 3.75
C LEU A 263 -2.40 -18.26 2.38
N TRP A 264 -3.16 -17.62 1.51
CA TRP A 264 -3.38 -18.04 0.13
C TRP A 264 -2.67 -17.10 -0.84
N VAL A 265 -2.20 -17.63 -1.97
CA VAL A 265 -1.67 -16.82 -3.07
C VAL A 265 -2.29 -17.23 -4.39
N MET A 266 -2.67 -16.23 -5.18
CA MET A 266 -3.09 -16.41 -6.56
C MET A 266 -1.85 -16.34 -7.46
N LYS A 267 -1.48 -17.45 -8.10
CA LYS A 267 -0.28 -17.51 -8.95
C LYS A 267 -0.47 -16.78 -10.29
N GLU A 268 -1.70 -16.78 -10.82
CA GLU A 268 -2.06 -16.11 -12.05
C GLU A 268 -3.29 -15.23 -11.81
N TYR A 269 -3.16 -13.93 -12.04
CA TYR A 269 -4.21 -12.97 -11.69
C TYR A 269 -5.52 -13.27 -12.43
N GLY A 270 -6.62 -13.40 -11.68
CA GLY A 270 -7.97 -13.69 -12.19
C GLY A 270 -8.25 -15.19 -12.45
N ALA A 271 -7.25 -16.07 -12.37
CA ALA A 271 -7.43 -17.51 -12.58
C ALA A 271 -7.75 -18.20 -11.26
N LYS A 272 -9.00 -18.67 -11.10
CA LYS A 272 -9.48 -19.35 -9.88
C LYS A 272 -8.66 -20.59 -9.55
N GLU A 273 -8.24 -21.34 -10.57
CA GLU A 273 -7.47 -22.57 -10.43
C GLU A 273 -6.01 -22.32 -10.00
N SER A 274 -5.56 -21.06 -10.01
CA SER A 274 -4.19 -20.68 -9.66
C SER A 274 -3.99 -20.37 -8.17
N TRP A 275 -5.07 -20.36 -7.39
CA TRP A 275 -5.01 -20.19 -5.95
C TRP A 275 -4.37 -21.41 -5.29
N ILE A 276 -3.33 -21.16 -4.50
CA ILE A 276 -2.71 -22.19 -3.67
C ILE A 276 -2.62 -21.71 -2.23
N GLU A 277 -2.82 -22.65 -1.29
CA GLU A 277 -2.53 -22.43 0.12
C GLU A 277 -1.01 -22.46 0.30
N LEU A 278 -0.46 -21.38 0.86
CA LEU A 278 0.97 -21.25 1.14
C LEU A 278 1.31 -21.70 2.55
N LEU A 279 0.51 -21.28 3.53
CA LEU A 279 0.82 -21.45 4.95
C LEU A 279 -0.44 -21.64 5.77
N TYR A 280 -0.34 -22.50 6.76
CA TYR A 280 -1.29 -22.67 7.86
C TYR A 280 -0.57 -22.27 9.16
N LEU A 281 -1.07 -21.27 9.88
CA LEU A 281 -0.47 -20.76 11.11
C LEU A 281 -1.44 -20.88 12.26
N SER A 282 -1.14 -21.69 13.27
CA SER A 282 -1.93 -21.78 14.49
C SER A 282 -1.70 -20.58 15.42
N ARG A 283 -2.75 -20.12 16.10
CA ARG A 283 -2.72 -18.97 17.01
C ARG A 283 -1.85 -19.23 18.24
N ASP A 284 -1.91 -20.44 18.80
CA ASP A 284 -1.21 -20.82 20.02
C ASP A 284 0.32 -20.86 19.84
N GLU A 285 0.80 -21.05 18.62
CA GLU A 285 2.22 -21.14 18.31
C GLU A 285 2.78 -19.83 17.75
N TRP A 286 1.98 -19.05 17.00
CA TRP A 286 2.54 -18.04 16.08
C TRP A 286 2.15 -16.60 16.36
N LEU A 287 0.89 -16.30 16.67
CA LEU A 287 0.36 -14.94 16.46
C LEU A 287 -0.09 -14.27 17.75
N THR A 288 0.45 -13.07 18.00
CA THR A 288 -0.10 -12.19 19.04
C THR A 288 -1.41 -11.54 18.59
N ASN A 289 -1.63 -11.40 17.27
CA ASN A 289 -2.84 -10.86 16.69
C ASN A 289 -3.15 -11.42 15.28
N ILE A 290 -4.22 -12.22 15.18
CA ILE A 290 -4.60 -12.88 13.92
C ILE A 290 -5.34 -11.95 12.94
N PHE A 291 -6.02 -10.92 13.43
CA PHE A 291 -6.94 -10.10 12.61
C PHE A 291 -6.26 -8.95 11.86
N HIS A 292 -4.97 -8.74 12.05
CA HIS A 292 -4.24 -7.59 11.50
C HIS A 292 -2.95 -7.98 10.78
N SER A 293 -2.72 -9.28 10.60
CA SER A 293 -1.55 -9.81 9.93
C SER A 293 -1.69 -9.71 8.42
N ARG A 294 -0.67 -9.17 7.75
CA ARG A 294 -0.56 -9.14 6.29
C ARG A 294 0.80 -9.64 5.82
N ALA A 295 0.81 -10.32 4.68
CA ALA A 295 2.03 -10.59 3.95
C ALA A 295 2.47 -9.33 3.19
N VAL A 296 3.73 -8.94 3.36
CA VAL A 296 4.29 -7.71 2.78
C VAL A 296 5.09 -8.02 1.53
N ALA A 297 5.99 -9.02 1.59
CA ALA A 297 6.83 -9.42 0.47
C ALA A 297 7.55 -10.76 0.75
N TYR A 298 7.99 -11.42 -0.31
CA TYR A 298 8.96 -12.51 -0.24
C TYR A 298 10.38 -11.98 -0.02
N SER A 299 11.24 -12.80 0.60
CA SER A 299 12.69 -12.59 0.56
C SER A 299 13.20 -12.79 -0.86
N LYS A 300 14.41 -12.30 -1.13
CA LYS A 300 15.07 -12.50 -2.44
C LYS A 300 15.25 -13.96 -2.85
N SER A 301 15.39 -14.86 -1.87
CA SER A 301 15.50 -16.31 -2.12
C SER A 301 14.15 -17.00 -2.25
N ASP A 302 13.03 -16.29 -2.08
CA ASP A 302 11.66 -16.82 -1.99
C ASP A 302 11.44 -17.85 -0.86
N GLU A 303 12.41 -18.00 0.05
CA GLU A 303 12.36 -18.93 1.20
C GLU A 303 11.66 -18.34 2.41
N LYS A 304 11.53 -17.00 2.50
CA LYS A 304 10.92 -16.31 3.63
C LYS A 304 9.84 -15.35 3.18
N ILE A 305 8.80 -15.18 3.99
CA ILE A 305 7.76 -14.17 3.83
C ILE A 305 7.88 -13.15 4.96
N LEU A 306 7.90 -11.87 4.62
CA LEU A 306 7.81 -10.80 5.60
C LEU A 306 6.34 -10.60 5.99
N LEU A 307 6.04 -10.79 7.27
CA LEU A 307 4.72 -10.59 7.86
C LEU A 307 4.73 -9.33 8.73
N ASP A 308 3.68 -8.53 8.58
CA ASP A 308 3.38 -7.36 9.43
C ASP A 308 2.09 -7.68 10.21
N GLU A 309 2.21 -7.91 11.52
CA GLU A 309 1.08 -8.26 12.40
C GLU A 309 0.21 -7.05 12.79
N GLY A 310 0.55 -5.84 12.31
CA GLY A 310 -0.23 -4.63 12.56
C GLY A 310 -0.22 -4.18 14.04
N ARG A 311 -0.99 -3.12 14.35
CA ARG A 311 -1.07 -2.46 15.69
C ARG A 311 0.28 -2.15 16.36
N GLY A 312 1.33 -2.06 15.55
CA GLY A 312 2.65 -1.83 16.07
C GLY A 312 3.35 -3.07 16.62
N CYS A 313 2.93 -4.27 16.27
CA CYS A 313 3.81 -5.42 16.44
C CYS A 313 5.09 -5.24 15.59
N GLN A 314 6.18 -5.87 16.00
CA GLN A 314 7.40 -5.85 15.21
C GLN A 314 7.20 -6.79 14.02
N PRO A 315 7.53 -6.37 12.78
CA PRO A 315 7.48 -7.27 11.63
C PRO A 315 8.39 -8.47 11.82
N VAL A 316 8.02 -9.60 11.21
CA VAL A 316 8.75 -10.87 11.33
C VAL A 316 8.97 -11.51 9.97
N TRP A 317 10.13 -12.13 9.80
CA TRP A 317 10.35 -13.07 8.73
C TRP A 317 9.81 -14.43 9.15
N PHE A 318 9.00 -15.02 8.30
CA PHE A 318 8.55 -16.41 8.40
C PHE A 318 9.29 -17.24 7.35
N ASN A 319 10.03 -18.25 7.79
CA ASN A 319 10.71 -19.18 6.89
C ASN A 319 9.78 -20.32 6.48
N LEU A 320 9.62 -20.50 5.17
CA LEU A 320 8.68 -21.46 4.57
C LEU A 320 9.15 -22.92 4.67
N GLU A 321 10.46 -23.16 4.75
CA GLU A 321 11.02 -24.52 4.72
C GLU A 321 10.99 -25.16 6.11
N ASN A 322 11.40 -24.41 7.13
CA ASN A 322 11.54 -24.93 8.49
C ASN A 322 10.46 -24.39 9.45
N GLU A 323 9.51 -23.61 8.94
CA GLU A 323 8.42 -23.00 9.71
C GLU A 323 8.95 -22.30 10.96
N THR A 324 9.88 -21.36 10.79
CA THR A 324 10.46 -20.57 11.90
C THR A 324 10.20 -19.08 11.76
N ARG A 325 10.06 -18.39 12.90
CA ARG A 325 9.95 -16.93 12.97
C ARG A 325 11.27 -16.31 13.38
N GLU A 326 11.61 -15.24 12.67
CA GLU A 326 12.74 -14.38 12.99
C GLU A 326 12.26 -12.94 13.04
N THR A 327 12.48 -12.28 14.17
CA THR A 327 12.15 -10.86 14.30
C THR A 327 12.94 -10.02 13.30
N LEU A 328 12.28 -9.14 12.56
CA LEU A 328 12.95 -8.23 11.64
C LEU A 328 13.85 -7.25 12.41
N CYS A 329 15.15 -7.39 12.22
CA CYS A 329 16.16 -6.52 12.81
C CYS A 329 16.70 -5.54 11.76
N ILE A 330 16.56 -4.24 12.01
CA ILE A 330 17.04 -3.18 11.12
C ILE A 330 18.09 -2.34 11.86
N PRO A 331 19.38 -2.44 11.50
CA PRO A 331 20.43 -1.65 12.14
C PRO A 331 20.16 -0.15 12.08
N GLY A 332 20.29 0.53 13.22
CA GLY A 332 20.06 1.98 13.34
C GLY A 332 18.59 2.39 13.38
N ALA A 333 17.64 1.47 13.16
CA ALA A 333 16.24 1.75 13.38
C ALA A 333 15.98 1.89 14.89
N PRO A 334 15.05 2.76 15.31
CA PRO A 334 14.68 2.87 16.72
C PRO A 334 14.29 1.51 17.34
N ARG A 335 15.04 1.09 18.37
CA ARG A 335 15.02 -0.26 18.97
C ARG A 335 13.67 -0.74 19.54
N CYS A 336 12.76 0.17 19.85
CA CYS A 336 11.48 -0.15 20.50
C CYS A 336 10.25 0.07 19.60
N GLN A 337 10.46 0.28 18.29
CA GLN A 337 9.42 0.87 17.47
C GLN A 337 8.60 -0.14 16.67
N ARG A 338 7.32 0.08 16.87
CA ARG A 338 6.12 -0.54 16.37
C ARG A 338 5.83 -0.02 14.96
N PHE A 339 6.42 -0.63 13.92
CA PHE A 339 6.33 -0.14 12.54
C PHE A 339 5.27 -0.90 11.74
N SER A 340 4.49 -0.16 10.95
CA SER A 340 3.82 -0.70 9.79
C SER A 340 4.79 -0.72 8.61
N THR A 341 4.82 -1.79 7.84
CA THR A 341 5.79 -1.96 6.75
C THR A 341 5.15 -2.08 5.38
N MET A 342 5.84 -1.55 4.37
CA MET A 342 5.35 -1.57 3.00
C MET A 342 6.51 -1.54 2.02
N ILE A 343 6.36 -2.21 0.87
CA ILE A 343 7.32 -2.11 -0.22
C ILE A 343 7.15 -0.78 -0.95
N TYR A 344 8.28 -0.08 -1.14
CA TYR A 344 8.36 1.18 -1.85
C TYR A 344 9.46 1.09 -2.91
N VAL A 345 9.19 1.50 -4.14
CA VAL A 345 10.19 1.59 -5.19
C VAL A 345 10.58 3.05 -5.33
N GLU A 346 11.86 3.37 -5.16
CA GLU A 346 12.30 4.75 -5.38
C GLU A 346 12.01 5.17 -6.83
N SER A 347 11.48 6.38 -7.01
CA SER A 347 11.13 6.86 -8.34
C SER A 347 11.35 8.36 -8.54
N LEU A 348 11.42 8.76 -9.80
CA LEU A 348 11.41 10.16 -10.23
C LEU A 348 9.99 10.69 -10.50
N VAL A 349 8.95 9.89 -10.23
CA VAL A 349 7.56 10.22 -10.55
C VAL A 349 7.14 11.54 -9.89
N SER A 350 6.54 12.41 -10.70
CA SER A 350 5.97 13.67 -10.23
C SER A 350 4.67 13.42 -9.47
N VAL A 351 4.45 14.20 -8.43
CA VAL A 351 3.17 14.29 -7.72
C VAL A 351 2.30 15.45 -8.24
N TYR A 352 2.74 16.14 -9.30
CA TYR A 352 2.06 17.26 -9.96
C TYR A 352 1.99 17.06 -11.47
#